data_AF-A0A1S8KP99-F1
#
_entry.id   AF-A0A1S8KP99-F1
#
_cell.length_a   1.000
_cell.length_b   1.000
_cell.length_c   1.000
_cell.angle_alpha   90.00
_cell.angle_beta   90.00
_cell.angle_gamma   90.00
#
_symmetry.space_group_name_H-M   'P 1'
#
loop_
_entity.id
_entity.type
_entity.pdbx_description
1 polymer ?
#
loop_
_entity_poly.entity_id
_entity_poly.type
_entity_poly.pdbx_seq_one_letter_code
_entity_poly.pdbx_strand_id
1 'polypeptide(L)'
;MRTDAVNKFNSLFQNGKIEYSEEYFDFDNIKIAEMNGEVYATISKNDSVLSTVTIPLNTNENFYVENYFYEKDGNFWIKTKQDGEVISDVDSEIQFVNNDEILQGIRELNDYAIQSQQRGLNVSCFLAVSGAGATVSGLIAKVCGTPCVLAPPTCIVCLGGIVVVGGGSIAAAVWKCWE
;
A
#
# COMPACT_ATOMS: atom_id res chain seq x y z
N MET A 1 20.79 -0.31 2.90
CA MET A 1 19.33 -0.14 2.77
C MET A 1 18.54 -1.24 3.48
N ARG A 2 18.55 -2.52 3.05
CA ARG A 2 17.73 -3.56 3.71
C ARG A 2 18.03 -3.73 5.20
N THR A 3 19.30 -3.76 5.60
CA THR A 3 19.69 -3.84 7.02
C THR A 3 19.17 -2.64 7.84
N ASP A 4 19.19 -1.45 7.25
CA ASP A 4 18.74 -0.21 7.89
C ASP A 4 17.22 -0.20 8.06
N ALA A 5 16.49 -0.75 7.07
CA ALA A 5 15.05 -0.98 7.15
C ALA A 5 14.69 -1.97 8.27
N VAL A 6 15.36 -3.13 8.34
CA VAL A 6 15.20 -4.08 9.45
C VAL A 6 15.46 -3.37 10.79
N ASN A 7 16.57 -2.65 10.92
CA ASN A 7 16.90 -1.94 12.17
C ASN A 7 15.85 -0.89 12.56
N LYS A 8 15.32 -0.10 11.60
CA LYS A 8 14.29 0.91 11.88
C LYS A 8 12.92 0.26 12.18
N PHE A 9 12.58 -0.87 11.55
CA PHE A 9 11.40 -1.67 11.94
C PHE A 9 11.56 -2.28 13.34
N ASN A 10 12.66 -2.96 13.65
CA ASN A 10 12.85 -3.57 14.97
C ASN A 10 12.81 -2.51 16.09
N SER A 11 13.37 -1.32 15.85
CA SER A 11 13.22 -0.17 16.74
C SER A 11 11.76 0.30 16.89
N LEU A 12 11.00 0.32 15.79
CA LEU A 12 9.58 0.66 15.78
C LEU A 12 8.71 -0.37 16.52
N PHE A 13 8.92 -1.68 16.34
CA PHE A 13 8.17 -2.71 17.08
C PHE A 13 8.52 -2.74 18.58
N GLN A 14 9.69 -2.25 18.98
CA GLN A 14 10.09 -2.12 20.39
C GLN A 14 9.57 -0.85 21.08
N ASN A 15 9.34 0.25 20.35
CA ASN A 15 9.07 1.57 20.94
C ASN A 15 7.78 2.25 20.45
N GLY A 16 7.16 1.75 19.37
CA GLY A 16 5.92 2.27 18.78
C GLY A 16 4.64 1.66 19.37
N LYS A 17 3.51 2.02 18.76
CA LYS A 17 2.15 1.56 19.12
C LYS A 17 1.51 0.76 17.97
N ILE A 18 2.28 -0.14 17.34
CA ILE A 18 1.77 -1.04 16.29
C ILE A 18 0.63 -1.90 16.86
N GLU A 19 -0.44 -2.11 16.08
CA GLU A 19 -1.63 -2.86 16.53
C GLU A 19 -1.37 -4.36 16.72
N TYR A 20 -0.41 -4.92 15.99
CA TYR A 20 -0.03 -6.33 16.02
C TYR A 20 1.47 -6.51 16.32
N SER A 21 1.83 -7.60 16.98
CA SER A 21 3.22 -7.97 17.28
C SER A 21 4.07 -8.23 16.02
N GLU A 22 5.40 -8.14 16.15
CA GLU A 22 6.39 -8.36 15.08
C GLU A 22 6.16 -9.69 14.31
N GLU A 23 5.79 -10.75 15.03
CA GLU A 23 5.48 -12.09 14.52
C GLU A 23 4.37 -12.17 13.45
N TYR A 24 3.53 -11.13 13.34
CA TYR A 24 2.47 -11.07 12.34
C TYR A 24 2.92 -10.56 10.98
N PHE A 25 4.19 -10.14 10.80
CA PHE A 25 4.67 -9.48 9.58
C PHE A 25 5.80 -10.22 8.87
N ASP A 26 5.91 -10.00 7.57
CA ASP A 26 6.93 -10.63 6.71
C ASP A 26 8.18 -9.73 6.59
N PHE A 27 9.13 -9.96 7.50
CA PHE A 27 10.45 -9.32 7.49
C PHE A 27 11.40 -9.89 6.41
N ASP A 28 11.10 -11.08 5.86
CA ASP A 28 11.88 -11.66 4.78
C ASP A 28 11.57 -11.01 3.43
N ASN A 29 10.37 -10.49 3.26
CA ASN A 29 9.89 -9.79 2.07
C ASN A 29 9.83 -8.26 2.15
N ILE A 30 10.50 -7.61 3.13
CA ILE A 30 10.65 -6.13 3.17
C ILE A 30 10.88 -5.57 1.76
N LYS A 31 9.98 -4.70 1.31
CA LYS A 31 10.15 -3.95 0.06
C LYS A 31 10.68 -2.56 0.38
N ILE A 32 11.46 -2.01 -0.54
CA ILE A 32 12.03 -0.66 -0.45
C ILE A 32 11.74 0.04 -1.77
N ALA A 33 11.25 1.27 -1.71
CA ALA A 33 10.93 2.09 -2.88
C ALA A 33 11.41 3.53 -2.67
N GLU A 34 11.75 4.21 -3.76
CA GLU A 34 12.05 5.65 -3.77
C GLU A 34 10.93 6.39 -4.53
N MET A 35 10.41 7.45 -3.94
CA MET A 35 9.37 8.31 -4.51
C MET A 35 9.71 9.77 -4.18
N ASN A 36 9.87 10.60 -5.21
CA ASN A 36 10.24 12.03 -5.10
C ASN A 36 11.50 12.33 -4.27
N GLY A 37 12.45 11.37 -4.21
CA GLY A 37 13.70 11.48 -3.44
C GLY A 37 13.58 11.03 -1.98
N GLU A 38 12.39 10.67 -1.52
CA GLU A 38 12.15 10.00 -0.23
C GLU A 38 12.15 8.48 -0.43
N VAL A 39 12.85 7.77 0.44
CA VAL A 39 12.99 6.30 0.38
C VAL A 39 12.18 5.71 1.52
N TYR A 40 11.30 4.76 1.21
CA TYR A 40 10.42 4.08 2.17
C TYR A 40 10.75 2.60 2.24
N ALA A 41 10.53 1.99 3.41
CA ALA A 41 10.47 0.56 3.58
C ALA A 41 9.12 0.15 4.15
N THR A 42 8.64 -1.00 3.73
CA THR A 42 7.33 -1.51 4.12
C THR A 42 7.34 -3.04 4.23
N ILE A 43 6.61 -3.55 5.21
CA ILE A 43 6.33 -4.98 5.43
C ILE A 43 4.82 -5.24 5.32
N SER A 44 4.43 -6.40 4.79
CA SER A 44 3.04 -6.88 4.80
C SER A 44 2.79 -7.81 5.98
N LYS A 45 1.52 -7.94 6.37
CA LYS A 45 1.05 -8.86 7.40
C LYS A 45 0.90 -10.28 6.79
N ASN A 46 1.33 -11.31 7.50
CA ASN A 46 1.43 -12.70 7.02
C ASN A 46 0.08 -13.31 6.59
N ASP A 47 -1.03 -12.78 7.08
CA ASP A 47 -2.41 -13.20 6.82
C ASP A 47 -3.19 -12.28 5.86
N SER A 48 -2.67 -11.08 5.53
CA SER A 48 -3.36 -10.09 4.68
C SER A 48 -2.34 -9.27 3.90
N VAL A 49 -2.19 -9.57 2.60
CA VAL A 49 -1.08 -9.01 1.77
C VAL A 49 -1.14 -7.49 1.60
N LEU A 50 -2.35 -6.92 1.67
CA LEU A 50 -2.60 -5.47 1.64
C LEU A 50 -2.34 -4.79 3.00
N SER A 51 -2.46 -5.55 4.10
CA SER A 51 -2.21 -5.01 5.44
C SER A 51 -0.72 -4.79 5.64
N THR A 52 -0.31 -3.57 5.96
CA THR A 52 1.09 -3.13 5.85
C THR A 52 1.48 -2.15 6.95
N VAL A 53 2.77 -2.13 7.30
CA VAL A 53 3.41 -1.06 8.09
C VAL A 53 4.51 -0.41 7.25
N THR A 54 4.42 0.90 7.05
CA THR A 54 5.31 1.70 6.20
C THR A 54 6.11 2.72 7.03
N ILE A 55 7.40 2.85 6.75
CA ILE A 55 8.33 3.80 7.38
C ILE A 55 9.19 4.53 6.33
N PRO A 56 9.55 5.82 6.53
CA PRO A 56 10.61 6.47 5.78
C PRO A 56 11.99 5.99 6.27
N LEU A 57 12.95 5.81 5.35
CA LEU A 57 14.33 5.41 5.64
C LEU A 57 15.33 6.56 5.62
N ASN A 58 15.20 7.51 4.69
CA ASN A 58 16.20 8.56 4.45
C ASN A 58 15.85 9.94 5.04
N THR A 59 14.69 10.05 5.69
CA THR A 59 14.32 11.25 6.47
C THR A 59 14.69 11.05 7.95
N ASN A 60 14.95 12.16 8.65
CA ASN A 60 15.11 12.17 10.11
C ASN A 60 13.77 12.01 10.86
N GLU A 61 12.66 11.88 10.13
CA GLU A 61 11.34 11.75 10.71
C GLU A 61 11.08 10.30 11.14
N ASN A 62 10.51 10.16 12.32
CA ASN A 62 10.16 8.87 12.92
C ASN A 62 8.64 8.75 13.04
N PHE A 63 7.96 9.00 11.92
CA PHE A 63 6.55 8.62 11.77
C PHE A 63 6.44 7.23 11.12
N TYR A 64 5.30 6.59 11.31
CA TYR A 64 4.92 5.36 10.60
C TYR A 64 3.42 5.35 10.29
N VAL A 65 3.04 4.62 9.24
CA VAL A 65 1.63 4.38 8.89
C VAL A 65 1.36 2.89 8.84
N GLU A 66 0.26 2.50 9.48
CA GLU A 66 -0.31 1.16 9.44
C GLU A 66 -1.58 1.21 8.57
N ASN A 67 -1.72 0.27 7.64
CA ASN A 67 -2.99 0.01 6.95
C ASN A 67 -3.41 -1.43 7.27
N TYR A 68 -4.68 -1.63 7.65
CA TYR A 68 -5.25 -2.95 7.92
C TYR A 68 -6.52 -3.14 7.10
N PHE A 69 -6.50 -4.20 6.29
CA PHE A 69 -7.61 -4.62 5.42
C PHE A 69 -8.20 -5.91 5.97
N TYR A 70 -9.48 -5.85 6.36
CA TYR A 70 -10.23 -6.98 6.93
C TYR A 70 -11.60 -7.12 6.28
N GLU A 71 -12.16 -8.34 6.33
CA GLU A 71 -13.57 -8.58 6.00
C GLU A 71 -14.44 -8.02 7.13
N LYS A 72 -15.51 -7.34 6.76
CA LYS A 72 -16.66 -7.10 7.62
C LYS A 72 -17.88 -6.77 6.76
N ASP A 73 -19.03 -7.35 7.13
CA ASP A 73 -20.32 -7.18 6.45
C ASP A 73 -20.27 -7.54 4.93
N GLY A 74 -19.31 -8.39 4.52
CA GLY A 74 -19.06 -8.82 3.14
C GLY A 74 -18.10 -7.93 2.34
N ASN A 75 -17.69 -6.78 2.89
CA ASN A 75 -16.80 -5.82 2.23
C ASN A 75 -15.39 -5.82 2.85
N PHE A 76 -14.43 -5.27 2.11
CA PHE A 76 -13.18 -4.78 2.72
C PHE A 76 -13.47 -3.55 3.57
N TRP A 77 -13.21 -3.66 4.87
CA TRP A 77 -13.03 -2.51 5.74
C TRP A 77 -11.54 -2.17 5.83
N ILE A 78 -11.26 -0.87 5.89
CA ILE A 78 -9.90 -0.32 5.82
C ILE A 78 -9.70 0.59 7.02
N LYS A 79 -8.83 0.15 7.93
CA LYS A 79 -8.33 0.98 9.04
C LYS A 79 -6.96 1.51 8.69
N THR A 80 -6.79 2.82 8.74
CA THR A 80 -5.49 3.48 8.61
C THR A 80 -5.13 4.18 9.91
N LYS A 81 -3.91 3.95 10.39
CA LYS A 81 -3.34 4.59 11.58
C LYS A 81 -2.07 5.33 11.21
N GLN A 82 -1.82 6.46 11.85
CA GLN A 82 -0.53 7.13 11.84
C GLN A 82 -0.02 7.22 13.28
N ASP A 83 1.22 6.81 13.50
CA ASP A 83 1.91 6.86 14.79
C ASP A 83 1.19 6.12 15.94
N GLY A 84 0.26 5.22 15.57
CA GLY A 84 -0.58 4.43 16.46
C GLY A 84 -1.98 4.99 16.71
N GLU A 85 -2.24 6.22 16.29
CA GLU A 85 -3.56 6.86 16.38
C GLU A 85 -4.38 6.55 15.12
N VAL A 86 -5.68 6.25 15.27
CA VAL A 86 -6.56 5.94 14.13
C VAL A 86 -6.92 7.22 13.39
N ILE A 87 -6.57 7.28 12.10
CA ILE A 87 -6.91 8.40 11.20
C ILE A 87 -8.06 8.06 10.24
N SER A 88 -8.35 6.77 10.03
CA SER A 88 -9.50 6.29 9.26
C SER A 88 -9.90 4.87 9.68
N ASP A 89 -11.20 4.57 9.66
CA ASP A 89 -11.78 3.23 9.77
C ASP A 89 -13.09 3.25 8.96
N VAL A 90 -13.05 2.73 7.73
CA VAL A 90 -14.12 2.92 6.73
C VAL A 90 -14.42 1.65 5.94
N ASP A 91 -15.68 1.51 5.54
CA ASP A 91 -16.07 0.58 4.48
C ASP A 91 -15.53 1.09 3.13
N SER A 92 -14.86 0.22 2.37
CA SER A 92 -14.43 0.53 1.01
C SER A 92 -15.56 0.52 -0.01
N GLU A 93 -16.73 -0.02 0.31
CA GLU A 93 -17.83 -0.38 -0.62
C GLU A 93 -17.43 -1.44 -1.67
N ILE A 94 -16.31 -2.14 -1.44
CA ILE A 94 -15.75 -3.16 -2.33
C ILE A 94 -15.84 -4.51 -1.63
N GLN A 95 -16.46 -5.48 -2.31
CA GLN A 95 -16.64 -6.84 -1.81
C GLN A 95 -15.29 -7.47 -1.42
N PHE A 96 -15.25 -8.17 -0.28
CA PHE A 96 -14.06 -8.87 0.18
C PHE A 96 -13.67 -10.01 -0.76
N VAL A 97 -12.38 -10.10 -1.09
CA VAL A 97 -11.77 -11.21 -1.86
C VAL A 97 -10.52 -11.70 -1.15
N ASN A 98 -10.11 -12.94 -1.40
CA ASN A 98 -9.01 -13.55 -0.65
C ASN A 98 -7.62 -13.13 -1.17
N ASN A 99 -6.55 -13.48 -0.43
CA ASN A 99 -5.16 -13.10 -0.80
C ASN A 99 -4.74 -13.62 -2.19
N ASP A 100 -5.16 -14.80 -2.63
CA ASP A 100 -4.81 -15.32 -3.97
C ASP A 100 -5.49 -14.52 -5.09
N GLU A 101 -6.71 -14.05 -4.85
CA GLU A 101 -7.44 -13.14 -5.74
C GLU A 101 -6.76 -11.76 -5.79
N ILE A 102 -6.41 -11.18 -4.64
CA ILE A 102 -5.63 -9.92 -4.60
C ILE A 102 -4.30 -10.06 -5.35
N LEU A 103 -3.55 -11.13 -5.10
CA LEU A 103 -2.29 -11.41 -5.79
C LEU A 103 -2.50 -11.68 -7.29
N GLN A 104 -3.66 -12.21 -7.72
CA GLN A 104 -4.03 -12.31 -9.13
C GLN A 104 -4.28 -10.93 -9.73
N GLY A 105 -5.09 -10.08 -9.08
CA GLY A 105 -5.38 -8.73 -9.57
C GLY A 105 -4.13 -7.87 -9.71
N ILE A 106 -3.16 -8.08 -8.82
CA ILE A 106 -1.83 -7.48 -8.89
C ILE A 106 -1.02 -7.97 -10.11
N ARG A 107 -1.09 -9.25 -10.46
CA ARG A 107 -0.45 -9.79 -11.68
C ARG A 107 -1.11 -9.21 -12.93
N GLU A 108 -2.45 -9.16 -12.97
CA GLU A 108 -3.24 -8.56 -14.05
C GLU A 108 -2.87 -7.09 -14.28
N LEU A 109 -2.74 -6.31 -13.20
CA LEU A 109 -2.31 -4.90 -13.23
C LEU A 109 -0.87 -4.73 -13.76
N ASN A 110 0.04 -5.61 -13.35
CA ASN A 110 1.43 -5.57 -13.81
C ASN A 110 1.57 -5.94 -15.30
N ASP A 111 0.88 -6.98 -15.77
CA ASP A 111 0.91 -7.37 -17.18
C ASP A 111 0.31 -6.28 -18.09
N TYR A 112 -0.75 -5.61 -17.65
CA TYR A 112 -1.33 -4.45 -18.36
C TYR A 112 -0.35 -3.27 -18.44
N ALA A 113 0.33 -2.94 -17.33
CA ALA A 113 1.33 -1.88 -17.28
C ALA A 113 2.55 -2.14 -18.19
N ILE A 114 2.91 -3.41 -18.42
CA ILE A 114 3.99 -3.81 -19.33
C ILE A 114 3.57 -3.66 -20.81
N GLN A 115 2.32 -3.97 -21.14
CA GLN A 115 1.80 -3.88 -22.52
C GLN A 115 1.54 -2.42 -22.95
N SER A 116 1.23 -1.53 -22.00
CA SER A 116 0.95 -0.11 -22.28
C SER A 116 2.23 0.71 -22.51
N GLN A 117 2.80 0.64 -23.73
CA GLN A 117 3.96 1.48 -24.10
C GLN A 117 3.65 2.99 -24.22
N GLN A 118 2.38 3.42 -24.23
CA GLN A 118 2.03 4.84 -24.29
C GLN A 118 2.00 5.48 -22.89
N ARG A 119 2.98 6.36 -22.64
CA ARG A 119 3.11 7.13 -21.39
C ARG A 119 2.13 8.32 -21.32
N GLY A 120 0.84 8.04 -21.17
CA GLY A 120 -0.20 9.05 -20.93
C GLY A 120 -1.51 8.32 -20.66
N LEU A 121 -2.13 8.57 -19.52
CA LEU A 121 -2.94 7.55 -18.86
C LEU A 121 -3.94 8.24 -17.91
N ASN A 122 -5.21 7.86 -18.02
CA ASN A 122 -6.38 8.70 -17.73
C ASN A 122 -7.35 7.97 -16.77
N VAL A 123 -8.53 8.50 -16.44
CA VAL A 123 -9.56 7.79 -15.63
C VAL A 123 -9.93 6.41 -16.23
N SER A 124 -9.83 6.27 -17.55
CA SER A 124 -9.96 4.98 -18.26
C SER A 124 -8.90 3.92 -17.89
N CYS A 125 -7.82 4.29 -17.17
CA CYS A 125 -6.79 3.41 -16.61
C CYS A 125 -7.40 2.31 -15.72
N PHE A 126 -8.06 2.74 -14.64
CA PHE A 126 -8.66 1.84 -13.66
C PHE A 126 -9.93 1.15 -14.19
N LEU A 127 -10.59 1.74 -15.20
CA LEU A 127 -11.79 1.17 -15.83
C LEU A 127 -11.48 0.14 -16.94
N ALA A 128 -10.25 0.11 -17.46
CA ALA A 128 -9.82 -0.87 -18.45
C ALA A 128 -9.45 -2.23 -17.84
N VAL A 129 -9.16 -2.25 -16.54
CA VAL A 129 -8.81 -3.47 -15.80
C VAL A 129 -10.08 -4.07 -15.22
N SER A 130 -10.36 -5.33 -15.55
CA SER A 130 -11.53 -6.10 -15.09
C SER A 130 -11.13 -7.22 -14.14
N GLY A 131 -12.09 -7.79 -13.41
CA GLY A 131 -11.82 -8.92 -12.51
C GLY A 131 -11.06 -8.48 -11.27
N ALA A 132 -10.08 -9.27 -10.83
CA ALA A 132 -9.38 -9.02 -9.57
C ALA A 132 -8.56 -7.72 -9.60
N GLY A 133 -7.99 -7.35 -10.76
CA GLY A 133 -7.29 -6.09 -10.92
C GLY A 133 -8.19 -4.86 -10.74
N ALA A 134 -9.50 -4.99 -10.97
CA ALA A 134 -10.47 -3.93 -10.67
C ALA A 134 -10.66 -3.75 -9.16
N THR A 135 -10.78 -4.86 -8.41
CA THR A 135 -10.89 -4.87 -6.94
C THR A 135 -9.68 -4.19 -6.31
N VAL A 136 -8.46 -4.57 -6.73
CA VAL A 136 -7.21 -3.97 -6.24
C VAL A 136 -7.16 -2.47 -6.59
N SER A 137 -7.51 -2.09 -7.81
CA SER A 137 -7.56 -0.68 -8.25
C SER A 137 -8.53 0.16 -7.42
N GLY A 138 -9.72 -0.36 -7.13
CA GLY A 138 -10.72 0.32 -6.31
C GLY A 138 -10.26 0.53 -4.88
N LEU A 139 -9.61 -0.48 -4.27
CA LEU A 139 -9.07 -0.39 -2.93
C LEU A 139 -7.96 0.68 -2.84
N ILE A 140 -7.04 0.69 -3.81
CA ILE A 140 -6.01 1.73 -3.96
C ILE A 140 -6.63 3.13 -4.01
N ALA A 141 -7.66 3.31 -4.85
CA ALA A 141 -8.36 4.58 -5.00
C ALA A 141 -9.12 4.99 -3.73
N LYS A 142 -9.63 4.03 -2.93
CA LYS A 142 -10.31 4.30 -1.65
C LYS A 142 -9.35 4.73 -0.54
N VAL A 143 -8.18 4.10 -0.39
CA VAL A 143 -7.21 4.50 0.67
C VAL A 143 -6.52 5.81 0.31
N CYS A 144 -6.01 5.92 -0.92
CA CYS A 144 -5.16 7.06 -1.30
C CYS A 144 -5.93 8.21 -1.94
N GLY A 145 -7.22 8.04 -2.26
CA GLY A 145 -8.08 9.04 -2.90
C GLY A 145 -7.98 10.42 -2.27
N THR A 146 -8.30 10.52 -0.98
CA THR A 146 -8.26 11.79 -0.24
C THR A 146 -6.84 12.24 0.11
N PRO A 147 -5.94 11.38 0.65
CA PRO A 147 -4.56 11.78 0.97
C PRO A 147 -3.76 12.32 -0.22
N CYS A 148 -3.93 11.75 -1.42
CA CYS A 148 -3.18 12.17 -2.61
C CYS A 148 -3.62 13.51 -3.21
N VAL A 149 -4.89 13.87 -3.05
CA VAL A 149 -5.40 15.18 -3.49
C VAL A 149 -4.96 16.31 -2.55
N LEU A 150 -4.69 16.01 -1.27
CA LEU A 150 -4.48 17.03 -0.24
C LEU A 150 -3.00 17.35 0.06
N ALA A 151 -2.08 16.39 0.00
CA ALA A 151 -0.64 16.68 0.06
C ALA A 151 0.24 15.55 -0.56
N PRO A 152 1.26 15.89 -1.38
CA PRO A 152 2.14 14.89 -1.98
C PRO A 152 2.88 13.96 -0.99
N PRO A 153 3.39 14.40 0.17
CA PRO A 153 4.06 13.47 1.11
C PRO A 153 3.11 12.41 1.69
N THR A 154 1.89 12.81 2.09
CA THR A 154 0.89 11.86 2.61
C THR A 154 0.34 10.93 1.52
N CYS A 155 0.33 11.37 0.26
CA CYS A 155 0.09 10.49 -0.89
C CYS A 155 1.09 9.33 -0.93
N ILE A 156 2.38 9.65 -0.84
CA ILE A 156 3.48 8.70 -1.01
C ILE A 156 3.46 7.65 0.10
N VAL A 157 3.17 8.06 1.34
CA VAL A 157 3.07 7.14 2.48
C VAL A 157 1.89 6.17 2.33
N CYS A 158 0.74 6.64 1.81
CA CYS A 158 -0.38 5.76 1.47
C CYS A 158 -0.01 4.77 0.35
N LEU A 159 0.59 5.29 -0.73
CA LEU A 159 1.02 4.48 -1.86
C LEU A 159 2.11 3.48 -1.48
N GLY A 160 2.95 3.76 -0.48
CA GLY A 160 4.01 2.87 0.02
C GLY A 160 3.49 1.47 0.39
N GLY A 161 2.35 1.39 1.07
CA GLY A 161 1.65 0.12 1.36
C GLY A 161 1.25 -0.68 0.11
N ILE A 162 0.95 0.03 -0.98
CA ILE A 162 0.49 -0.52 -2.26
C ILE A 162 1.65 -0.88 -3.20
N VAL A 163 2.73 -0.09 -3.19
CA VAL A 163 3.99 -0.35 -3.91
C VAL A 163 4.59 -1.70 -3.51
N VAL A 164 4.36 -2.14 -2.27
CA VAL A 164 4.84 -3.44 -1.77
C VAL A 164 4.22 -4.63 -2.46
N VAL A 165 2.90 -4.61 -2.56
CA VAL A 165 2.14 -5.80 -2.95
C VAL A 165 2.30 -6.05 -4.45
N GLY A 166 2.38 -4.98 -5.24
CA GLY A 166 2.55 -5.05 -6.69
C GLY A 166 3.93 -4.72 -7.26
N GLY A 167 4.86 -4.20 -6.46
CA GLY A 167 6.14 -3.68 -6.93
C GLY A 167 6.03 -2.32 -7.63
N GLY A 168 7.18 -1.83 -8.10
CA GLY A 168 7.30 -0.48 -8.68
C GLY A 168 6.48 -0.24 -9.96
N SER A 169 6.00 -1.29 -10.63
CA SER A 169 5.10 -1.20 -11.79
C SER A 169 3.68 -0.79 -11.40
N ILE A 170 3.13 -1.26 -10.27
CA ILE A 170 1.85 -0.73 -9.75
C ILE A 170 2.05 0.69 -9.23
N ALA A 171 3.16 0.99 -8.55
CA ALA A 171 3.48 2.37 -8.14
C ALA A 171 3.50 3.34 -9.34
N ALA A 172 4.16 2.95 -10.43
CA ALA A 172 4.25 3.73 -11.65
C ALA A 172 2.92 3.79 -12.44
N ALA A 173 2.05 2.79 -12.31
CA ALA A 173 0.71 2.81 -12.89
C ALA A 173 -0.21 3.78 -12.11
N VAL A 174 -0.26 3.67 -10.77
CA VAL A 174 -1.11 4.52 -9.92
C VAL A 174 -0.65 5.98 -9.94
N TRP A 175 0.66 6.24 -9.85
CA TRP A 175 1.24 7.58 -10.03
C TRP A 175 0.97 8.16 -11.43
N LYS A 176 0.61 7.32 -12.41
CA LYS A 176 0.17 7.79 -13.73
C LYS A 176 -1.34 7.96 -13.83
N CYS A 177 -2.18 7.12 -13.20
CA CYS A 177 -3.65 7.32 -13.25
C CYS A 177 -4.07 8.54 -12.40
N TRP A 178 -3.16 9.11 -11.60
CA TRP A 178 -3.24 10.43 -10.98
C TRP A 178 -2.58 11.49 -11.90
N GLU A 179 -3.40 12.27 -12.59
CA GLU A 179 -3.01 13.56 -13.18
C GLU A 179 -3.17 14.71 -12.16
#